data_AF-A0A0R2NQ07-F1
#
_entry.id   AF-A0A0R2NQ07-F1
#
_cell.length_a   1.000
_cell.length_b   1.000
_cell.length_c   1.000
_cell.angle_alpha   90.00
_cell.angle_beta   90.00
_cell.angle_gamma   90.00
#
_symmetry.space_group_name_H-M   'P 1'
#
loop_
_entity.id
_entity.type
_entity.pdbx_description
1 polymer ?
#
loop_
_entity_poly.entity_id
_entity_poly.type
_entity_poly.pdbx_seq_one_letter_code
_entity_poly.pdbx_strand_id
1 'polypeptide(L)'
;MITIFTIPSLAGVFSAIGQWKERGSGTYIKYVLRTWIKEVKSIVPNLIEGSIIGLIVIMIKAFEGNIFVSTLVLVWGLLTTLVVIANAYLKGLNKDDDLTQFIIQHGGQLLVSTILFVIMIALNGYLKLAFLILICSISFSALVTVNLLNKKSSYRKL
;
A
#
# COMPACT_ATOMS: atom_id res chain seq x y z
N MET A 1 14.76 -1.10 3.05
CA MET A 1 13.86 -1.49 1.93
C MET A 1 12.51 -0.80 1.98
N ILE A 2 11.81 -0.77 3.13
CA ILE A 2 10.44 -0.24 3.22
C ILE A 2 10.32 1.23 2.76
N THR A 3 11.16 2.12 3.27
CA THR A 3 11.18 3.56 2.95
C THR A 3 11.54 3.88 1.50
N ILE A 4 12.47 3.14 0.90
CA ILE A 4 13.06 3.47 -0.41
C ILE A 4 12.36 2.71 -1.54
N PHE A 5 11.86 1.50 -1.25
CA PHE A 5 11.30 0.61 -2.25
C PHE A 5 9.80 0.40 -2.07
N THR A 6 9.34 -0.01 -0.89
CA THR A 6 7.96 -0.45 -0.70
C THR A 6 6.96 0.70 -0.76
N ILE A 7 7.18 1.76 0.01
CA ILE A 7 6.26 2.92 0.08
C ILE A 7 6.21 3.67 -1.27
N PRO A 8 7.36 4.02 -1.91
CA PRO A 8 7.32 4.71 -3.20
C PRO A 8 6.74 3.85 -4.33
N SER A 9 6.90 2.52 -4.27
CA SER A 9 6.28 1.61 -5.24
C SER A 9 4.77 1.53 -5.06
N LEU A 10 4.27 1.61 -3.82
CA LEU A 10 2.85 1.67 -3.51
C LEU A 10 2.19 2.88 -4.19
N ALA A 11 2.73 4.06 -3.92
CA ALA A 11 2.23 5.30 -4.50
C ALA A 11 2.38 5.34 -6.03
N GLY A 12 3.51 4.85 -6.55
CA GLY A 12 3.77 4.76 -7.99
C GLY A 12 2.76 3.87 -8.72
N VAL A 13 2.44 2.72 -8.13
CA VAL A 13 1.46 1.79 -8.67
C VAL A 13 0.04 2.36 -8.62
N PHE A 14 -0.39 2.91 -7.48
CA PHE A 14 -1.74 3.48 -7.37
C PHE A 14 -1.94 4.64 -8.36
N SER A 15 -0.91 5.47 -8.54
CA SER A 15 -0.93 6.54 -9.55
C SER A 15 -0.99 6.01 -10.98
N ALA A 16 -0.21 4.97 -11.30
CA ALA A 16 -0.23 4.36 -12.62
C ALA A 16 -1.55 3.67 -12.94
N ILE A 17 -2.20 3.03 -11.96
CA ILE A 17 -3.51 2.39 -12.14
C ILE A 17 -4.62 3.44 -12.35
N GLY A 18 -4.57 4.55 -11.62
CA GLY A 18 -5.47 5.68 -11.84
C GLY A 18 -5.39 6.19 -13.29
N GLN A 19 -4.17 6.42 -13.79
CA GLN A 19 -3.98 6.90 -15.16
C GLN A 19 -4.19 5.81 -16.23
N TRP A 20 -3.97 4.54 -15.90
CA TRP A 20 -4.22 3.41 -16.79
C TRP A 20 -5.70 3.27 -17.15
N LYS A 21 -6.58 3.49 -16.16
CA LYS A 21 -8.05 3.51 -16.39
C LYS A 21 -8.49 4.62 -17.35
N GLU A 22 -7.77 5.73 -17.42
CA GLU A 22 -8.13 6.88 -18.27
C GLU A 22 -7.44 6.87 -19.64
N ARG A 23 -6.22 6.32 -19.76
CA ARG A 23 -5.35 6.49 -20.95
C ARG A 23 -4.78 5.21 -21.58
N GLY A 24 -5.06 4.02 -21.03
CA GLY A 24 -4.63 2.73 -21.61
C GLY A 24 -3.19 2.29 -21.28
N SER A 25 -2.82 1.06 -21.69
CA SER A 25 -1.67 0.27 -21.18
C SER A 25 -0.27 0.77 -21.51
N GLY A 26 -0.08 1.48 -22.63
CA GLY A 26 1.25 1.78 -23.18
C GLY A 26 2.15 2.67 -22.32
N THR A 27 1.61 3.36 -21.31
CA THR A 27 2.37 4.29 -20.47
C THR A 27 2.48 3.87 -19.00
N TYR A 28 1.96 2.70 -18.62
CA TYR A 28 1.89 2.23 -17.23
C TYR A 28 3.25 2.28 -16.51
N ILE A 29 4.26 1.60 -17.06
CA ILE A 29 5.61 1.53 -16.46
C ILE A 29 6.25 2.92 -16.35
N LYS A 30 6.03 3.78 -17.34
CA LYS A 30 6.56 5.15 -17.33
C LYS A 30 5.97 5.96 -16.19
N TYR A 31 4.68 5.81 -15.89
CA TYR A 31 4.03 6.47 -14.77
C TYR A 31 4.44 5.88 -13.43
N VAL A 32 4.53 4.54 -13.30
CA VAL A 32 5.05 3.90 -12.09
C VAL A 32 6.43 4.43 -11.75
N LEU A 33 7.38 4.40 -12.71
CA LEU A 33 8.75 4.87 -12.49
C LEU A 33 8.81 6.37 -12.19
N ARG A 34 8.05 7.19 -12.93
CA ARG A 34 8.04 8.65 -12.71
C ARG A 34 7.53 9.01 -11.32
N THR A 35 6.41 8.43 -10.90
CA THR A 35 5.84 8.67 -9.57
C THR A 35 6.72 8.05 -8.49
N TRP A 36 7.30 6.86 -8.73
CA TRP A 36 8.27 6.27 -7.82
C TRP A 36 9.48 7.18 -7.57
N ILE A 37 10.10 7.74 -8.62
CA ILE A 37 11.23 8.68 -8.49
C ILE A 37 10.79 9.93 -7.71
N LYS A 38 9.58 10.44 -7.97
CA LYS A 38 9.03 11.61 -7.26
C LYS A 38 8.86 11.33 -5.77
N GLU A 39 8.31 10.18 -5.42
CA GLU A 39 8.08 9.77 -4.03
C GLU A 39 9.37 9.44 -3.31
N VAL A 40 10.35 8.81 -3.97
CA VAL A 40 11.69 8.59 -3.39
C VAL A 40 12.36 9.91 -3.00
N LYS A 41 12.16 10.99 -3.76
CA LYS A 41 12.67 12.33 -3.41
C LYS A 41 11.98 12.93 -2.19
N SER A 42 10.77 12.50 -1.85
CA SER A 42 10.04 12.88 -0.64
C SER A 42 10.48 12.00 0.55
N ILE A 43 11.76 12.12 0.92
CA ILE A 43 12.40 11.21 1.89
C ILE A 43 11.75 11.31 3.28
N VAL A 44 11.43 12.52 3.75
CA VAL A 44 10.96 12.75 5.12
C VAL A 44 9.66 11.98 5.46
N PRO A 45 8.54 12.11 4.69
CA PRO A 45 7.32 11.37 5.00
C PRO A 45 7.50 9.85 4.87
N ASN A 46 8.27 9.39 3.87
CA ASN A 46 8.52 7.96 3.68
C ASN A 46 9.41 7.38 4.79
N LEU A 47 10.30 8.20 5.35
CA LEU A 47 11.13 7.82 6.48
C LEU A 47 10.28 7.66 7.74
N ILE A 48 9.31 8.54 7.98
CA ILE A 48 8.38 8.43 9.11
C ILE A 48 7.57 7.13 9.00
N GLU A 49 6.91 6.91 7.87
CA GLU A 49 6.10 5.70 7.63
C GLU A 49 6.95 4.43 7.73
N GLY A 50 8.14 4.43 7.11
CA GLY A 50 9.05 3.30 7.16
C GLY A 50 9.65 3.04 8.54
N SER A 51 9.88 4.08 9.35
CA SER A 51 10.37 3.94 10.73
C SER A 51 9.31 3.34 11.64
N ILE A 52 8.04 3.75 11.49
CA ILE A 52 6.91 3.17 12.24
C ILE A 52 6.79 1.68 11.93
N ILE A 53 6.80 1.29 10.64
CA ILE A 53 6.73 -0.12 10.26
C ILE A 53 7.98 -0.88 10.77
N GLY A 54 9.17 -0.28 10.66
CA GLY A 54 10.40 -0.87 11.19
C GLY A 54 10.34 -1.14 12.69
N LEU A 55 9.81 -0.20 13.46
CA LEU A 55 9.65 -0.32 14.92
C LEU A 55 8.69 -1.46 15.27
N ILE A 56 7.59 -1.61 14.51
CA ILE A 56 6.65 -2.71 14.69
C ILE A 56 7.32 -4.06 14.45
N VAL A 57 8.13 -4.19 13.39
CA VAL A 57 8.88 -5.42 13.12
C VAL A 57 9.85 -5.75 14.25
N ILE A 58 10.55 -4.75 14.79
CA ILE A 58 11.44 -4.91 15.94
C ILE A 58 10.64 -5.37 17.17
N MET A 59 9.48 -4.77 17.45
CA MET A 59 8.63 -5.17 18.56
C MET A 59 8.11 -6.60 18.43
N ILE A 60 7.70 -7.03 17.23
CA ILE A 60 7.28 -8.43 16.99
C ILE A 60 8.40 -9.39 17.39
N LYS A 61 9.63 -9.10 16.99
CA LYS A 61 10.79 -9.93 17.32
C LYS A 61 11.19 -9.87 18.79
N ALA A 62 11.10 -8.68 19.40
CA ALA A 62 11.43 -8.50 20.81
C ALA A 62 10.49 -9.26 21.75
N PHE A 63 9.23 -9.43 21.34
CA PHE A 63 8.18 -10.08 22.15
C PHE A 63 7.76 -11.45 21.61
N GLU A 64 8.61 -12.12 20.81
CA GLU A 64 8.30 -13.40 20.15
C GLU A 64 7.89 -14.53 21.14
N GLY A 65 8.29 -14.42 22.42
CA GLY A 65 7.92 -15.35 23.49
C GLY A 65 6.60 -15.07 24.20
N ASN A 66 5.95 -13.91 23.97
CA ASN A 66 4.70 -13.54 24.62
C ASN A 66 3.57 -13.41 23.59
N ILE A 67 2.79 -14.48 23.43
CA ILE A 67 1.70 -14.60 22.45
C ILE A 67 0.72 -13.41 22.53
N PHE A 68 0.38 -12.96 23.74
CA PHE A 68 -0.55 -11.84 23.93
C PHE A 68 0.00 -10.53 23.38
N VAL A 69 1.25 -10.21 23.72
CA VAL A 69 1.92 -8.98 23.23
C VAL A 69 2.20 -9.07 21.73
N SER A 70 2.65 -10.23 21.22
CA SER A 70 2.84 -10.43 19.78
C SER A 70 1.54 -10.21 19.00
N THR A 71 0.41 -10.70 19.52
CA THR A 71 -0.90 -10.53 18.88
C THR A 71 -1.32 -9.06 18.85
N LEU A 72 -1.13 -8.31 19.94
CA LEU A 72 -1.41 -6.87 19.96
C LEU A 72 -0.55 -6.09 18.97
N VAL A 73 0.75 -6.39 18.91
CA VAL A 73 1.68 -5.74 17.98
C VAL A 73 1.33 -6.10 16.53
N LEU A 74 0.87 -7.33 16.25
CA LEU A 74 0.40 -7.73 14.92
C LEU A 74 -0.86 -6.96 14.51
N VAL A 75 -1.84 -6.80 15.40
CA VAL A 75 -3.05 -6.01 15.14
C VAL A 75 -2.66 -4.55 14.86
N TRP A 76 -1.75 -3.98 15.65
CA TRP A 76 -1.23 -2.64 15.42
C TRP A 76 -0.51 -2.52 14.07
N GLY A 77 0.28 -3.52 13.70
CA GLY A 77 0.94 -3.63 12.39
C GLY A 77 -0.06 -3.66 11.23
N LEU A 78 -1.18 -4.36 11.41
CA LEU A 78 -2.22 -4.46 10.39
C LEU A 78 -2.94 -3.11 10.20
N LEU A 79 -3.30 -2.44 11.30
CA LEU A 79 -3.92 -1.11 11.27
C LEU A 79 -2.99 -0.06 10.64
N THR A 80 -1.72 -0.05 11.01
CA THR A 80 -0.74 0.89 10.43
C THR A 80 -0.54 0.65 8.94
N THR A 81 -0.43 -0.61 8.52
CA THR A 81 -0.34 -0.95 7.08
C THR A 81 -1.58 -0.51 6.31
N LEU A 82 -2.77 -0.61 6.92
CA LEU A 82 -4.02 -0.11 6.34
C LEU A 82 -3.96 1.41 6.11
N VAL A 83 -3.49 2.17 7.10
CA VAL A 83 -3.32 3.63 6.97
C VAL A 83 -2.30 3.97 5.86
N VAL A 84 -1.19 3.25 5.77
CA VAL A 84 -0.19 3.46 4.70
C VAL A 84 -0.79 3.20 3.32
N ILE A 85 -1.58 2.13 3.15
CA ILE A 85 -2.26 1.84 1.87
C ILE A 85 -3.27 2.93 1.53
N ALA A 86 -4.08 3.38 2.50
CA ALA A 86 -5.06 4.44 2.29
C ALA A 86 -4.38 5.76 1.88
N ASN A 87 -3.28 6.13 2.56
CA ASN A 87 -2.50 7.32 2.24
C ASN A 87 -1.87 7.23 0.85
N ALA A 88 -1.27 6.10 0.51
CA ALA A 88 -0.69 5.88 -0.82
C ALA A 88 -1.75 5.88 -1.93
N TYR A 89 -2.96 5.40 -1.65
CA TYR A 89 -4.09 5.47 -2.58
C TYR A 89 -4.52 6.91 -2.86
N LEU A 90 -4.74 7.71 -1.80
CA LEU A 90 -5.14 9.11 -1.93
C LEU A 90 -4.08 9.97 -2.62
N LYS A 91 -2.81 9.81 -2.22
CA LYS A 91 -1.66 10.44 -2.89
C LYS A 91 -1.52 10.01 -4.35
N GLY A 92 -1.71 8.72 -4.63
CA GLY A 92 -1.59 8.18 -5.99
C GLY A 92 -2.66 8.72 -6.94
N LEU A 93 -3.88 8.92 -6.45
CA LEU A 93 -5.02 9.44 -7.23
C LEU A 93 -5.18 10.97 -7.17
N ASN A 94 -4.30 11.70 -6.49
CA ASN A 94 -4.41 13.15 -6.23
C ASN A 94 -5.81 13.54 -5.72
N LYS A 95 -6.35 12.78 -4.77
CA LYS A 95 -7.62 13.12 -4.12
C LYS A 95 -7.36 13.77 -2.78
N ASP A 96 -7.86 14.98 -2.58
CA ASP A 96 -7.82 15.72 -1.31
C ASP A 96 -8.95 15.28 -0.34
N ASP A 97 -9.33 13.99 -0.40
CA ASP A 97 -10.32 13.43 0.53
C ASP A 97 -9.69 13.25 1.93
N ASP A 98 -10.48 13.50 2.97
CA ASP A 98 -10.02 13.36 4.34
C ASP A 98 -9.73 11.88 4.68
N LEU A 99 -8.48 11.59 5.10
CA LEU A 99 -7.94 10.24 5.29
C LEU A 99 -8.84 9.40 6.22
N THR A 100 -9.29 10.00 7.31
CA THR A 100 -10.12 9.35 8.33
C THR A 100 -11.48 8.98 7.76
N GLN A 101 -12.09 9.88 7.01
CA GLN A 101 -13.40 9.66 6.38
C GLN A 101 -13.32 8.58 5.30
N PHE A 102 -12.23 8.55 4.52
CA PHE A 102 -11.99 7.52 3.52
C PHE A 102 -11.86 6.12 4.14
N ILE A 103 -11.11 6.01 5.25
CA ILE A 103 -10.93 4.74 5.98
C ILE A 103 -12.25 4.24 6.54
N ILE A 104 -13.09 5.11 7.12
CA ILE A 104 -14.39 4.71 7.67
C ILE A 104 -15.32 4.23 6.56
N GLN A 105 -15.36 4.92 5.42
CA GLN A 105 -16.27 4.58 4.32
C GLN A 105 -15.88 3.29 3.57
N HIS A 106 -14.58 3.01 3.45
CA HIS A 106 -14.05 1.89 2.65
C HIS A 106 -13.28 0.86 3.47
N GLY A 107 -13.39 0.90 4.80
CA GLY A 107 -12.57 0.12 5.73
C GLY A 107 -12.53 -1.38 5.44
N GLY A 108 -13.67 -2.00 5.12
CA GLY A 108 -13.72 -3.42 4.79
C GLY A 108 -12.95 -3.78 3.51
N GLN A 109 -12.98 -2.92 2.50
CA GLN A 109 -12.26 -3.14 1.23
C GLN A 109 -10.76 -2.87 1.39
N LEU A 110 -10.42 -1.86 2.20
CA LEU A 110 -9.05 -1.59 2.62
C LEU A 110 -8.47 -2.78 3.38
N LEU A 111 -9.23 -3.41 4.29
CA LEU A 111 -8.80 -4.59 5.05
C LEU A 111 -8.43 -5.76 4.12
N VAL A 112 -9.28 -6.06 3.14
CA VAL A 112 -9.01 -7.09 2.12
C VAL A 112 -7.75 -6.74 1.32
N SER A 113 -7.63 -5.48 0.89
CA SER A 113 -6.43 -5.00 0.20
C SER A 113 -5.17 -5.11 1.05
N THR A 114 -5.25 -4.82 2.35
CA THR A 114 -4.14 -4.90 3.29
C THR A 114 -3.69 -6.33 3.47
N ILE A 115 -4.61 -7.28 3.63
CA ILE A 115 -4.29 -8.70 3.73
C ILE A 115 -3.58 -9.17 2.45
N LEU A 116 -4.13 -8.82 1.29
CA LEU A 116 -3.58 -9.23 -0.01
C LEU A 116 -2.19 -8.61 -0.25
N PHE A 117 -1.99 -7.37 0.19
CA PHE A 117 -0.69 -6.70 0.17
C PHE A 117 0.33 -7.35 1.11
N VAL A 118 -0.06 -7.70 2.35
CA VAL A 118 0.81 -8.40 3.31
C VAL A 118 1.24 -9.76 2.75
N ILE A 119 0.31 -10.52 2.17
CA ILE A 119 0.62 -11.80 1.51
C ILE A 119 1.61 -11.58 0.37
N MET A 120 1.39 -10.60 -0.50
CA MET A 120 2.28 -10.29 -1.61
C MET A 120 3.67 -9.84 -1.17
N ILE A 121 3.78 -9.06 -0.08
CA ILE A 121 5.07 -8.70 0.51
C ILE A 121 5.76 -9.92 1.11
N ALA A 122 5.04 -10.77 1.86
CA ALA A 122 5.60 -11.97 2.45
C ALA A 122 6.17 -12.91 1.38
N LEU A 123 5.43 -13.07 0.28
CA LEU A 123 5.85 -13.86 -0.88
C LEU A 123 7.11 -13.25 -1.54
N ASN A 124 7.14 -11.93 -1.75
CA ASN A 124 8.34 -11.25 -2.26
C ASN A 124 9.55 -11.33 -1.32
N GLY A 125 9.33 -11.26 -0.01
CA GLY A 125 10.36 -11.39 1.01
C GLY A 125 11.03 -12.77 1.00
N TYR A 126 10.25 -13.82 0.80
CA TYR A 126 10.76 -15.19 0.73
C TYR A 126 11.64 -15.44 -0.49
N LEU A 127 11.23 -14.92 -1.65
CA LEU A 127 11.98 -15.16 -2.88
C LEU A 127 13.16 -14.17 -3.10
N LYS A 128 13.45 -13.24 -2.16
CA LYS A 128 14.53 -12.22 -2.25
C LYS A 128 14.50 -11.39 -3.53
N LEU A 129 13.31 -10.92 -3.93
CA LEU A 129 13.13 -10.50 -5.31
C LEU A 129 13.61 -9.10 -5.71
N ALA A 130 13.99 -9.03 -6.99
CA ALA A 130 14.29 -7.84 -7.74
C ALA A 130 13.10 -6.86 -7.83
N PHE A 131 13.41 -5.57 -7.83
CA PHE A 131 12.50 -4.42 -7.86
C PHE A 131 11.27 -4.57 -8.78
N LEU A 132 11.43 -5.20 -9.94
CA LEU A 132 10.39 -5.31 -10.96
C LEU A 132 9.20 -6.19 -10.53
N ILE A 133 9.44 -7.24 -9.76
CA ILE A 133 8.37 -8.18 -9.37
C ILE A 133 7.67 -7.69 -8.10
N LEU A 134 8.37 -6.90 -7.27
CA LEU A 134 7.74 -6.10 -6.24
C LEU A 134 6.75 -5.11 -6.86
N ILE A 135 7.13 -4.40 -7.93
CA ILE A 135 6.20 -3.54 -8.68
C ILE A 135 5.02 -4.36 -9.22
N CYS A 136 5.26 -5.54 -9.82
CA CYS A 136 4.19 -6.37 -10.39
C CYS A 136 3.20 -6.88 -9.33
N SER A 137 3.71 -7.32 -8.18
CA SER A 137 2.88 -7.81 -7.06
C SER A 137 2.05 -6.68 -6.43
N ILE A 138 2.66 -5.51 -6.26
CA ILE A 138 1.96 -4.31 -5.79
C ILE A 138 0.92 -3.86 -6.81
N SER A 139 1.25 -3.90 -8.11
CA SER A 139 0.34 -3.61 -9.23
C SER A 139 -0.90 -4.48 -9.19
N PHE A 140 -0.72 -5.78 -8.98
CA PHE A 140 -1.83 -6.70 -8.88
C PHE A 140 -2.72 -6.40 -7.67
N SER A 141 -2.12 -6.21 -6.49
CA SER A 141 -2.86 -5.86 -5.26
C SER A 141 -3.66 -4.56 -5.45
N ALA A 142 -3.01 -3.51 -5.93
CA ALA A 142 -3.64 -2.21 -6.13
C ALA A 142 -4.74 -2.23 -7.21
N LEU A 143 -4.63 -3.07 -8.24
CA LEU A 143 -5.67 -3.23 -9.26
C LEU A 143 -6.92 -3.87 -8.66
N VAL A 144 -6.73 -4.89 -7.80
CA VAL A 144 -7.81 -5.50 -7.02
C VAL A 144 -8.45 -4.47 -6.09
N THR A 145 -7.65 -3.66 -5.38
CA THR A 145 -8.13 -2.58 -4.50
C THR A 145 -9.00 -1.57 -5.26
N VAL A 146 -8.52 -1.08 -6.40
CA VAL A 146 -9.22 -0.10 -7.24
C VAL A 146 -10.51 -0.70 -7.83
N ASN A 147 -10.53 -1.97 -8.20
CA ASN A 147 -11.73 -2.64 -8.70
C ASN A 147 -12.76 -2.89 -7.59
N LEU A 148 -12.34 -3.29 -6.40
CA LEU A 148 -13.21 -3.42 -5.22
C LEU A 148 -13.85 -2.06 -4.88
N LEU A 149 -13.05 -1.00 -4.81
CA LEU A 149 -13.50 0.36 -4.51
C LEU A 149 -14.47 0.89 -5.58
N ASN A 150 -14.20 0.67 -6.88
CA ASN A 150 -15.11 1.11 -7.94
C ASN A 150 -16.40 0.28 -8.04
N LYS A 151 -16.39 -1.03 -7.73
CA LYS A 151 -17.58 -1.89 -7.86
C LYS A 151 -18.74 -1.44 -6.98
N LYS A 152 -18.45 -0.78 -5.84
CA LYS A 152 -19.49 -0.25 -4.93
C LYS A 152 -20.05 1.11 -5.37
N SER A 153 -19.30 1.91 -6.15
CA SER A 153 -19.81 3.15 -6.76
C SER A 153 -20.92 2.87 -7.78
N SER A 154 -20.86 1.74 -8.49
CA SER A 154 -21.90 1.33 -9.43
C SER A 154 -23.19 0.83 -8.77
N TYR A 155 -23.11 0.29 -7.55
CA TYR A 155 -24.27 -0.18 -6.78
C TYR A 155 -25.00 0.93 -6.01
N ARG A 156 -24.43 2.13 -5.91
CA ARG A 156 -25.07 3.30 -5.31
C ARG A 156 -25.80 4.19 -6.33
N LYS A 157 -25.77 3.82 -7.61
CA LYS A 157 -26.44 4.51 -8.73
C LYS A 157 -27.65 3.75 -9.28
N LEU A 158 -28.02 2.63 -8.65
CA LEU A 158 -29.27 1.90 -8.84
C LEU A 158 -30.08 2.03 -7.54
#